data_AF-A0A3D3CH06-F1
#
_entry.id   AF-A0A3D3CH06-F1
#
_cell.length_a   1.000
_cell.length_b   1.000
_cell.length_c   1.000
_cell.angle_alpha   90.00
_cell.angle_beta   90.00
_cell.angle_gamma   90.00
#
_symmetry.space_group_name_H-M   'P 1'
#
loop_
_entity.id
_entity.type
_entity.pdbx_description
1 polymer ?
#
loop_
_entity_poly.entity_id
_entity_poly.type
_entity_poly.pdbx_seq_one_letter_code
_entity_poly.pdbx_strand_id
1 'polypeptide(L)' 'ADTAIVNTCGIIQAAVEENVNAILDLELLKERGLIERIAVVGCLVNRYGEELKKELPSVDLWARAEE' A
#
# COMPACT_ATOMS: atom_id res chain seq x y z
N ALA A 1 -10.68 -0.98 15.38
CA ALA A 1 -9.58 -1.32 14.47
C ALA A 1 -9.60 -0.41 13.26
N ASP A 2 -8.81 0.65 13.32
CA ASP A 2 -8.72 1.64 12.24
C ASP A 2 -7.81 1.10 11.14
N THR A 3 -8.32 1.11 9.90
CA THR A 3 -7.62 0.58 8.72
C THR A 3 -7.45 1.71 7.72
N ALA A 4 -6.22 1.97 7.30
CA ALA A 4 -5.92 2.84 6.18
C ALA A 4 -5.92 2.03 4.88
N ILE A 5 -6.57 2.57 3.84
CA ILE A 5 -6.65 1.95 2.51
C ILE A 5 -5.97 2.89 1.52
N VAL A 6 -4.98 2.38 0.79
CA VAL A 6 -4.33 3.09 -0.32
C VAL A 6 -4.89 2.54 -1.62
N ASN A 7 -5.66 3.34 -2.35
CA ASN A 7 -6.09 3.03 -3.70
C ASN A 7 -5.02 3.50 -4.68
N THR A 8 -4.40 2.56 -5.39
CA THR A 8 -3.16 2.78 -6.13
C THR A 8 -3.36 2.71 -7.64
N CYS A 9 -2.55 3.50 -8.35
CA CYS A 9 -2.39 3.40 -9.80
C CYS A 9 -0.98 2.92 -10.12
N GLY A 10 -0.86 1.87 -10.94
CA GLY A 10 0.41 1.32 -11.40
C GLY A 10 0.78 1.71 -12.84
N ILE A 11 0.02 2.61 -13.47
CA ILE A 11 0.18 2.96 -14.90
C ILE A 11 1.12 4.16 -15.09
N ILE A 12 0.94 5.19 -14.27
CA ILE A 12 1.73 6.42 -14.33
C ILE A 12 2.91 6.27 -13.37
N GLN A 13 4.14 6.45 -13.87
CA GLN A 13 5.35 6.27 -13.06
C GLN A 13 5.36 7.18 -11.82
N ALA A 14 4.95 8.46 -11.96
CA ALA A 14 4.86 9.37 -10.83
C ALA A 14 3.87 8.90 -9.76
N ALA A 15 2.76 8.26 -10.17
CA ALA A 15 1.79 7.70 -9.24
C ALA A 15 2.35 6.46 -8.51
N VAL A 16 3.25 5.68 -9.14
CA VAL A 16 3.91 4.56 -8.47
C VAL A 16 4.75 5.08 -7.29
N GLU A 17 5.56 6.10 -7.53
CA GLU A 17 6.40 6.73 -6.50
C GLU A 17 5.55 7.37 -5.39
N GLU A 18 4.50 8.10 -5.75
CA GLU A 18 3.56 8.70 -4.80
C GLU A 18 2.87 7.65 -3.92
N ASN A 19 2.41 6.55 -4.52
CA ASN A 19 1.75 5.46 -3.79
C ASN A 19 2.70 4.77 -2.81
N VAL A 20 3.95 4.54 -3.19
CA VAL A 20 4.96 3.97 -2.28
C VAL A 20 5.22 4.90 -1.10
N ASN A 21 5.41 6.20 -1.36
CA ASN A 21 5.60 7.18 -0.29
C ASN A 21 4.39 7.23 0.66
N ALA A 22 3.17 7.20 0.12
CA ALA A 22 1.96 7.16 0.94
C ALA A 22 1.90 5.91 1.84
N ILE A 23 2.33 4.74 1.35
CA ILE A 23 2.39 3.52 2.17
C ILE A 23 3.42 3.66 3.31
N LEU A 24 4.60 4.25 3.02
CA LEU A 24 5.64 4.49 4.03
C LEU A 24 5.18 5.49 5.10
N ASP A 25 4.44 6.53 4.71
CA ASP A 25 3.86 7.47 5.67
C ASP A 25 2.83 6.80 6.59
N LEU A 26 2.03 5.87 6.05
CA LEU A 26 1.08 5.09 6.85
C LEU A 26 1.79 4.11 7.80
N GLU A 27 2.93 3.55 7.40
CA GLU A 27 3.75 2.71 8.28
C GLU A 27 4.17 3.48 9.53
N LEU A 28 4.62 4.73 9.40
CA LEU A 28 4.93 5.59 10.54
C LEU A 28 3.72 5.86 11.44
N LEU A 29 2.51 5.95 10.89
CA LEU A 29 1.28 6.09 11.69
C LEU A 29 0.95 4.80 12.43
N LYS A 30 1.15 3.64 11.79
CA LYS A 30 0.96 2.31 12.39
C LYS A 30 1.95 2.07 13.53
N GLU A 31 3.22 2.41 13.34
CA GLU A 31 4.26 2.35 14.39
C GLU A 31 3.92 3.21 15.61
N ARG A 32 3.28 4.36 15.41
CA ARG A 32 2.80 5.24 16.49
C ARG A 32 1.51 4.75 17.15
N GLY A 33 0.93 3.64 16.67
CA GLY A 33 -0.33 3.09 17.17
C GLY A 33 -1.56 3.92 16.81
N LEU A 34 -1.47 4.80 15.80
CA LEU A 34 -2.57 5.66 15.35
C LEU A 34 -3.51 4.94 14.39
N ILE A 35 -3.04 3.89 13.72
CA ILE A 35 -3.83 2.97 12.92
C ILE A 35 -3.39 1.54 13.22
N GLU A 36 -4.28 0.57 12.99
CA GLU A 36 -3.98 -0.84 13.24
C GLU A 36 -3.58 -1.58 11.97
N ARG A 37 -4.11 -1.18 10.80
CA ARG A 37 -3.89 -1.90 9.54
C ARG A 37 -3.69 -1.00 8.34
N ILE A 38 -2.94 -1.50 7.36
CA ILE A 38 -2.71 -0.91 6.05
C ILE A 38 -3.17 -1.92 4.98
N ALA A 39 -4.04 -1.49 4.09
CA ALA A 39 -4.46 -2.24 2.91
C ALA A 39 -4.07 -1.48 1.64
N VAL A 40 -3.41 -2.17 0.72
CA VAL A 40 -3.03 -1.61 -0.58
C VAL A 40 -3.87 -2.27 -1.66
N VAL A 41 -4.60 -1.47 -2.42
CA VAL A 41 -5.57 -1.94 -3.40
C VAL A 41 -5.31 -1.26 -4.74
N GLY A 42 -5.46 -2.00 -5.84
CA GLY A 42 -5.49 -1.42 -7.19
C GLY A 42 -4.32 -1.82 -8.08
N CYS A 43 -4.13 -1.08 -9.18
CA CYS A 43 -3.30 -1.52 -10.31
C CYS A 43 -1.81 -1.65 -9.99
N LEU A 44 -1.33 -1.04 -8.90
CA LEU A 44 0.05 -1.21 -8.43
C LEU A 44 0.29 -2.67 -8.00
N VAL A 45 -0.67 -3.28 -7.30
CA VAL A 45 -0.61 -4.67 -6.83
C VAL A 45 -0.52 -5.64 -8.01
N ASN A 46 -1.25 -5.35 -9.08
CA ASN A 46 -1.23 -6.16 -10.30
C ASN A 46 0.14 -6.22 -10.97
N ARG A 47 0.92 -5.13 -10.91
CA ARG A 47 2.19 -4.98 -11.63
C ARG A 47 3.42 -5.26 -10.78
N TYR A 48 3.40 -4.80 -9.53
CA TYR A 48 4.57 -4.79 -8.63
C TYR A 48 4.31 -5.52 -7.31
N GLY A 49 3.12 -6.11 -7.11
CA GLY A 49 2.70 -6.65 -5.81
C GLY A 49 3.65 -7.70 -5.22
N GLU A 50 4.25 -8.57 -6.04
CA GLU A 50 5.15 -9.61 -5.55
C GLU A 50 6.51 -9.08 -5.05
N GLU A 51 6.97 -7.96 -5.60
CA GLU A 51 8.17 -7.27 -5.13
C GLU A 51 7.84 -6.42 -3.91
N LEU A 52 6.77 -5.62 -3.99
CA LEU A 52 6.34 -4.75 -2.90
C LEU A 52 5.97 -5.50 -1.62
N LYS A 53 5.37 -6.70 -1.71
CA LYS A 53 5.11 -7.54 -0.53
C LYS A 53 6.38 -7.95 0.22
N LYS A 54 7.53 -8.04 -0.46
CA LYS A 54 8.82 -8.38 0.15
C LYS A 54 9.44 -7.16 0.83
N GLU A 55 9.32 -6.01 0.18
CA GLU A 55 9.92 -4.75 0.65
C GLU A 55 9.06 -4.04 1.72
N LEU A 56 7.75 -4.27 1.73
CA LEU A 56 6.77 -3.60 2.62
C LEU A 56 6.01 -4.62 3.49
N PRO A 57 6.68 -5.29 4.45
CA PRO A 57 6.06 -6.31 5.31
C PRO A 57 5.05 -5.74 6.31
N SER A 58 4.99 -4.42 6.47
CA SER A 58 4.06 -3.70 7.34
C SER A 58 2.62 -3.69 6.81
N VAL A 59 2.42 -3.95 5.51
CA VAL A 59 1.11 -3.98 4.85
C VAL A 59 0.39 -5.29 5.13
N ASP A 60 -0.82 -5.21 5.68
CA ASP A 60 -1.59 -6.36 6.13
C ASP A 60 -2.41 -7.02 5.01
N LEU A 61 -2.83 -6.23 4.01
CA LEU A 61 -3.67 -6.71 2.94
C LEU A 61 -3.28 -6.11 1.59
N TRP A 62 -3.28 -6.97 0.57
CA TRP A 62 -3.02 -6.62 -0.81
C TRP A 62 -4.20 -7.11 -1.65
N ALA A 63 -4.84 -6.20 -2.41
CA ALA A 63 -5.92 -6.57 -3.32
C ALA A 63 -5.66 -6.00 -4.72
N ARG A 64 -5.96 -6.82 -5.73
CA ARG A 64 -5.82 -6.44 -7.13
C ARG A 64 -6.98 -5.52 -7.55
N ALA A 65 -6.85 -4.86 -8.69
CA ALA A 65 -7.87 -3.94 -9.18
C ALA A 65 -9.18 -4.63 -9.60
N GLU A 66 -9.12 -5.93 -9.89
CA GLU A 66 -10.25 -6.75 -10.36
C GLU A 66 -10.88 -7.62 -9.26
N GLU A 67 -10.37 -7.53 -8.03
CA GLU A 67 -10.85 -8.25 -6.84
C GLU A 67 -11.94 -7.47 -6.08
#